data_AF-A0A2H0CB81-F1
#
_entry.id   AF-A0A2H0CB81-F1
#
_cell.length_a   1.000
_cell.length_b   1.000
_cell.length_c   1.000
_cell.angle_alpha   90.00
_cell.angle_beta   90.00
_cell.angle_gamma   90.00
#
_symmetry.space_group_name_H-M   'P 1'
#
loop_
_entity.id
_entity.type
_entity.pdbx_description
1 polymer ?
#
loop_
_entity_poly.entity_id
_entity_poly.type
_entity_poly.pdbx_seq_one_letter_code
_entity_poly.pdbx_strand_id
1 'polypeptide(L)'
;MHNKITIQDRVYGEFEIDDPLAIELINLPEFTRLKQMDQFGCYKYGFEQADVTRFEHSLVVYNLLRHFNASHEAQITGLLHDVSHTVFSHVIDYVRGDRAGQATADRDHINIVGQGEIRRLLDEADFDYKRIS
;
A
#
# COMPACT_ATOMS: atom_id res chain seq x y z
N MET A 1 -12.12 -7.46 22.58
CA MET A 1 -12.56 -6.21 21.92
C MET A 1 -12.08 -6.31 20.49
N HIS A 2 -12.97 -6.38 19.50
CA HIS A 2 -12.55 -6.33 18.11
C HIS A 2 -12.08 -4.90 17.84
N ASN A 3 -10.78 -4.73 17.63
CA ASN A 3 -10.23 -3.44 17.27
C ASN A 3 -10.72 -3.11 15.86
N LYS A 4 -11.21 -1.89 15.65
CA LYS A 4 -11.81 -1.47 14.38
C LYS A 4 -11.35 -0.06 14.07
N ILE A 5 -10.98 0.17 12.82
CA ILE A 5 -10.53 1.49 12.33
C ILE A 5 -11.62 2.04 11.41
N THR A 6 -12.08 3.26 11.68
CA THR A 6 -12.99 3.99 10.81
C THR A 6 -12.19 4.95 9.93
N ILE A 7 -12.38 4.86 8.61
CA ILE A 7 -11.73 5.69 7.61
C ILE A 7 -12.77 6.61 6.97
N GLN A 8 -12.43 7.89 6.84
CA GLN A 8 -13.20 8.87 6.08
C GLN A 8 -12.50 9.13 4.76
N ASP A 9 -13.11 8.73 3.65
CA ASP A 9 -12.61 9.03 2.31
C ASP A 9 -13.53 10.01 1.58
N ARG A 10 -12.93 10.92 0.81
CA ARG A 10 -13.65 11.99 0.11
C ARG A 10 -14.49 11.51 -1.08
N VAL A 11 -14.15 10.35 -1.65
CA VAL A 11 -14.83 9.77 -2.82
C VAL A 11 -15.75 8.62 -2.38
N TYR A 12 -15.27 7.75 -1.49
CA TYR A 12 -15.94 6.52 -1.09
C TYR A 12 -16.72 6.63 0.21
N GLY A 13 -16.66 7.79 0.90
CA GLY A 13 -17.35 8.03 2.16
C GLY A 13 -16.69 7.33 3.35
N GLU A 14 -17.48 7.11 4.39
CA GLU A 14 -17.03 6.38 5.59
C GLU A 14 -17.02 4.87 5.33
N PHE A 15 -15.92 4.21 5.69
CA PHE A 15 -15.83 2.76 5.72
C PHE A 15 -14.98 2.28 6.90
N GLU A 16 -15.13 1.01 7.23
CA GLU A 16 -14.48 0.45 8.42
C GLU A 16 -13.63 -0.78 8.09
N ILE A 17 -12.52 -0.90 8.81
CA ILE A 17 -11.59 -2.03 8.74
C ILE A 17 -11.59 -2.71 10.10
N ASP A 18 -12.00 -3.98 10.11
CA ASP A 18 -12.12 -4.86 11.27
C ASP A 18 -11.27 -6.14 11.16
N ASP A 19 -10.54 -6.30 10.05
CA ASP A 19 -9.58 -7.39 9.85
C ASP A 19 -8.34 -7.15 10.74
N PRO A 20 -8.04 -8.06 11.70
CA PRO A 20 -6.88 -7.94 12.58
C PRO A 20 -5.55 -7.80 11.83
N LEU A 21 -5.34 -8.58 10.77
CA LEU A 21 -4.09 -8.54 10.01
C LEU A 21 -3.96 -7.20 9.29
N ALA A 22 -5.02 -6.73 8.63
CA ALA A 22 -5.01 -5.43 7.96
C ALA A 22 -4.74 -4.29 8.96
N ILE A 23 -5.34 -4.34 10.14
CA ILE A 23 -5.12 -3.36 11.21
C ILE A 23 -3.66 -3.36 11.67
N GLU A 24 -3.08 -4.53 11.90
CA GLU A 24 -1.67 -4.63 12.30
C GLU A 24 -0.74 -4.08 11.22
N LEU A 25 -0.96 -4.46 9.95
CA LEU A 25 -0.19 -3.96 8.80
C LEU A 25 -0.30 -2.42 8.65
N ILE A 26 -1.49 -1.85 8.79
CA ILE A 26 -1.72 -0.39 8.66
C ILE A 26 -0.95 0.40 9.72
N ASN A 27 -0.75 -0.19 10.91
CA ASN A 27 -0.06 0.45 12.02
C ASN A 27 1.47 0.31 11.95
N LEU A 28 2.00 -0.47 11.01
CA LEU A 28 3.44 -0.62 10.85
C LEU A 28 4.10 0.69 10.35
N PRO A 29 5.33 1.01 10.81
CA PRO A 29 6.11 2.15 10.30
C PRO A 29 6.26 2.15 8.77
N GLU A 30 6.44 0.98 8.18
CA GLU A 30 6.59 0.75 6.74
C GLU A 30 5.36 1.24 5.97
N PHE A 31 4.16 0.99 6.51
CA PHE A 31 2.88 1.40 5.92
C PHE A 31 2.56 2.86 6.24
N THR A 32 2.74 3.29 7.49
CA THR A 32 2.44 4.67 7.90
C THR A 32 3.32 5.72 7.22
N ARG A 33 4.53 5.35 6.76
CA ARG A 33 5.38 6.18 5.87
C ARG A 33 4.63 6.69 4.62
N LEU A 34 3.69 5.90 4.09
CA LEU A 34 2.93 6.25 2.88
C LEU A 34 2.08 7.52 3.05
N LYS A 35 1.80 7.96 4.29
CA LYS A 35 1.11 9.23 4.57
C LYS A 35 1.89 10.46 4.10
N GLN A 36 3.19 10.32 3.86
CA GLN A 36 4.06 11.39 3.37
C GLN A 36 4.37 11.24 1.88
N MET A 37 3.72 10.31 1.19
CA MET A 37 3.99 10.02 -0.22
C MET A 37 2.77 10.38 -1.06
N ASP A 38 2.94 11.38 -1.92
CA ASP A 38 1.89 11.79 -2.85
C ASP A 38 1.66 10.70 -3.92
N GLN A 39 0.39 10.35 -4.13
CA GLN A 39 -0.02 9.41 -5.18
C GLN A 39 0.40 9.91 -6.57
N PHE A 40 0.29 11.21 -6.81
CA PHE A 40 0.51 11.83 -8.13
C PHE A 40 1.88 12.51 -8.27
N GLY A 41 2.77 12.37 -7.27
CA GLY A 41 4.10 12.97 -7.26
C GLY A 41 4.11 14.45 -7.64
N CYS A 42 4.96 14.84 -8.59
CA CYS A 42 5.12 16.26 -8.99
C CYS A 42 3.85 16.89 -9.59
N TYR A 43 2.87 16.09 -10.04
CA TYR A 43 1.62 16.60 -10.62
C TYR A 43 0.77 17.38 -9.59
N LYS A 44 0.94 17.07 -8.29
CA LYS A 44 0.31 17.79 -7.18
C LYS A 44 0.65 19.29 -7.15
N TYR A 45 1.83 19.68 -7.64
CA TYR A 45 2.23 21.10 -7.65
C TYR A 45 1.59 21.90 -8.80
N GLY A 46 0.94 21.24 -9.77
CA GLY A 46 0.20 21.88 -10.86
C GLY A 46 -1.32 21.81 -10.72
N PHE A 47 -1.84 20.92 -9.86
CA PHE A 47 -3.27 20.66 -9.72
C PHE A 47 -3.63 20.39 -8.24
N GLU A 48 -4.26 21.37 -7.59
CA GLU A 48 -4.64 21.31 -6.16
C GLU A 48 -5.55 20.13 -5.80
N GLN A 49 -6.27 19.56 -6.78
CA GLN A 49 -7.18 18.42 -6.59
C GLN A 49 -6.44 17.06 -6.45
N ALA A 50 -5.14 17.03 -6.76
CA ALA A 50 -4.29 15.85 -6.71
C ALA A 50 -3.63 15.63 -5.33
N ASP A 51 -4.32 16.02 -4.25
CA ASP A 51 -3.90 15.79 -2.87
C ASP A 51 -4.46 14.46 -2.37
N VAL A 52 -3.83 13.35 -2.74
CA VAL A 52 -4.09 12.00 -2.22
C VAL A 52 -2.76 11.38 -1.89
N THR A 53 -2.66 10.80 -0.71
CA THR A 53 -1.49 10.04 -0.29
C THR A 53 -1.61 8.58 -0.74
N ARG A 54 -0.47 7.92 -0.94
CA ARG A 54 -0.42 6.47 -1.20
C ARG A 54 -1.06 5.67 -0.05
N PHE A 55 -1.00 6.18 1.17
CA PHE A 55 -1.69 5.59 2.32
C PHE A 55 -3.21 5.54 2.11
N GLU A 56 -3.82 6.68 1.75
CA GLU A 56 -5.27 6.74 1.48
C GLU A 56 -5.65 5.85 0.30
N HIS A 57 -4.83 5.86 -0.75
CA HIS A 57 -5.04 4.99 -1.91
C HIS A 57 -5.07 3.51 -1.54
N SER A 58 -4.09 3.02 -0.78
CA SER A 58 -4.04 1.64 -0.31
C SER A 58 -5.27 1.24 0.52
N LEU A 59 -5.75 2.11 1.41
CA LEU A 59 -6.95 1.84 2.21
C LEU A 59 -8.21 1.71 1.34
N VAL A 60 -8.33 2.58 0.32
CA VAL A 60 -9.43 2.53 -0.64
C VAL A 60 -9.36 1.27 -1.50
N VAL A 61 -8.19 0.87 -1.99
CA VAL A 61 -8.02 -0.37 -2.77
C VAL A 61 -8.44 -1.58 -1.95
N TYR A 62 -8.00 -1.67 -0.70
CA TYR A 62 -8.44 -2.71 0.25
C TYR A 62 -9.97 -2.73 0.40
N ASN A 63 -10.58 -1.56 0.62
CA ASN A 63 -12.03 -1.44 0.77
C ASN A 63 -12.80 -1.86 -0.49
N LEU A 64 -12.30 -1.51 -1.68
CA LEU A 64 -12.90 -1.91 -2.95
C LEU A 64 -12.84 -3.43 -3.14
N LEU A 65 -11.69 -4.06 -2.86
CA LEU A 65 -11.54 -5.51 -2.96
C LEU A 65 -12.47 -6.25 -1.99
N ARG A 66 -12.65 -5.72 -0.77
CA ARG A 66 -13.67 -6.20 0.17
C ARG A 66 -15.08 -6.06 -0.40
N HIS A 67 -15.41 -4.90 -0.94
CA HIS A 67 -16.74 -4.63 -1.51
C HIS A 67 -17.10 -5.61 -2.63
N PHE A 68 -16.12 -5.98 -3.46
CA PHE A 68 -16.30 -6.96 -4.53
C PHE A 68 -16.15 -8.42 -4.08
N ASN A 69 -16.03 -8.70 -2.78
CA ASN A 69 -15.83 -10.04 -2.22
C ASN A 69 -14.63 -10.77 -2.83
N ALA A 70 -13.55 -10.04 -3.13
CA ALA A 70 -12.29 -10.65 -3.52
C ALA A 70 -11.75 -11.55 -2.40
N SER A 71 -10.86 -12.48 -2.73
CA SER A 71 -10.23 -13.33 -1.71
C SER A 71 -9.50 -12.50 -0.66
N HIS A 72 -9.37 -13.02 0.56
CA HIS A 72 -8.61 -12.34 1.62
C HIS A 72 -7.16 -12.05 1.18
N GLU A 73 -6.54 -12.97 0.45
CA GLU A 73 -5.23 -12.79 -0.20
C GLU A 73 -5.21 -11.59 -1.15
N ALA A 74 -6.22 -11.44 -2.01
CA ALA A 74 -6.29 -10.29 -2.90
C ALA A 74 -6.44 -8.98 -2.10
N GLN A 75 -7.26 -8.97 -1.04
CA GLN A 75 -7.45 -7.79 -0.20
C GLN A 75 -6.15 -7.35 0.48
N ILE A 76 -5.43 -8.27 1.12
CA ILE A 76 -4.13 -7.98 1.76
C ILE A 76 -3.08 -7.57 0.72
N THR A 77 -3.10 -8.19 -0.46
CA THR A 77 -2.22 -7.79 -1.57
C THR A 77 -2.51 -6.37 -2.03
N GLY A 78 -3.77 -6.02 -2.24
CA GLY A 78 -4.19 -4.68 -2.62
C GLY A 78 -3.90 -3.64 -1.53
N LEU A 79 -3.90 -4.01 -0.25
CA LEU A 79 -3.47 -3.12 0.82
C LEU A 79 -1.97 -2.78 0.69
N LEU A 80 -1.14 -3.80 0.51
CA LEU A 80 0.32 -3.68 0.55
C LEU A 80 0.99 -3.28 -0.77
N HIS A 81 0.26 -3.29 -1.91
CA HIS A 81 0.83 -3.06 -3.24
C HIS A 81 1.68 -1.79 -3.35
N ASP A 82 1.33 -0.76 -2.58
CA ASP A 82 1.99 0.54 -2.61
C ASP A 82 3.12 0.72 -1.57
N VAL A 83 3.29 -0.23 -0.65
CA VAL A 83 4.32 -0.18 0.41
C VAL A 83 5.73 -0.28 -0.17
N SER A 84 5.85 -0.96 -1.31
CA SER A 84 7.07 -1.13 -2.08
C SER A 84 7.49 0.10 -2.88
N HIS A 85 6.56 1.02 -3.17
CA HIS A 85 6.89 2.21 -3.93
C HIS A 85 7.85 3.10 -3.12
N THR A 86 9.03 3.34 -3.69
CA THR A 86 10.01 4.31 -3.15
C THR A 86 9.56 5.75 -3.45
N VAL A 87 10.13 6.73 -2.72
CA VAL A 87 9.70 8.15 -2.57
C VAL A 87 9.60 8.95 -3.89
N PHE A 88 9.92 8.33 -5.03
CA PHE A 88 9.87 8.97 -6.32
C PHE A 88 9.21 8.13 -7.42
N SER A 89 8.59 6.99 -7.08
CA SER A 89 7.90 6.07 -7.99
C SER A 89 8.77 5.67 -9.19
N HIS A 90 8.80 6.50 -10.25
CA HIS A 90 9.55 6.33 -11.50
C HIS A 90 10.79 7.24 -11.64
N VAL A 91 10.96 8.30 -10.83
CA VAL A 91 12.14 9.19 -10.96
C VAL A 91 13.42 8.50 -10.49
N ILE A 92 13.31 7.51 -9.59
CA ILE A 92 14.47 6.69 -9.20
C ILE A 92 14.98 5.83 -10.36
N ASP A 93 14.09 5.32 -11.22
CA ASP A 93 14.45 4.55 -12.42
C ASP A 93 15.18 5.44 -13.44
N TYR A 94 14.75 6.70 -13.56
CA TYR A 94 15.44 7.74 -14.35
C TYR A 94 16.86 8.03 -13.84
N VAL A 95 17.07 8.10 -12.53
CA VAL A 95 18.38 8.34 -11.91
C VAL A 95 19.28 7.12 -12.02
N ARG A 96 18.72 5.90 -12.00
CA ARG A 96 19.48 4.64 -12.05
C ARG A 96 19.69 4.08 -13.48
N GLY A 97 19.14 4.74 -14.50
CA GLY A 97 19.40 4.42 -15.91
C GLY A 97 18.58 3.26 -16.47
N ASP A 98 17.55 2.79 -15.75
CA ASP A 98 16.65 1.74 -16.24
C ASP A 98 15.44 2.38 -16.95
N ARG A 99 15.62 2.69 -18.23
CA ARG A 99 14.64 3.46 -19.03
C ARG A 99 13.41 2.65 -19.46
N ALA A 100 13.39 1.32 -19.25
CA ALA A 100 12.34 0.46 -19.82
C ALA A 100 11.86 -0.68 -18.91
N GLY A 101 12.55 -0.98 -17.81
CA GLY A 101 12.33 -2.24 -17.08
C GLY A 101 11.27 -2.21 -15.98
N GLN A 102 10.96 -1.07 -15.36
CA GLN A 102 10.21 -0.97 -14.09
C GLN A 102 10.76 -1.87 -12.94
N ALA A 103 11.88 -2.56 -13.17
CA ALA A 103 12.35 -3.67 -12.35
C ALA A 103 12.96 -3.22 -11.02
N THR A 104 13.28 -1.94 -10.86
CA THR A 104 13.81 -1.41 -9.59
C THR A 104 12.72 -1.32 -8.53
N ALA A 105 11.52 -0.89 -8.90
CA ALA A 105 10.37 -0.84 -8.00
C ALA A 105 9.98 -2.25 -7.53
N ASP A 106 9.95 -3.22 -8.44
CA ASP A 106 9.64 -4.62 -8.14
C ASP A 106 10.69 -5.28 -7.23
N ARG A 107 11.98 -4.95 -7.41
CA ARG A 107 13.06 -5.49 -6.54
C ARG A 107 13.02 -4.91 -5.14
N ASP A 108 12.72 -3.62 -5.01
CA ASP A 108 12.58 -2.98 -3.70
C ASP A 108 11.33 -3.49 -2.96
N HIS A 109 10.28 -3.90 -3.69
CA HIS A 109 9.09 -4.57 -3.12
C HIS A 109 9.42 -5.85 -2.36
N ILE A 110 10.16 -6.75 -2.99
CA ILE A 110 10.54 -8.05 -2.41
C ILE A 110 11.39 -7.85 -1.16
N ASN A 111 12.19 -6.78 -1.11
CA ASN A 111 13.02 -6.49 0.05
C ASN A 111 12.23 -5.91 1.23
N ILE A 112 11.26 -5.02 0.98
CA ILE A 112 10.45 -4.40 2.04
C ILE A 112 9.40 -5.38 2.59
N VAL A 113 8.73 -6.13 1.72
CA VAL A 113 7.69 -7.09 2.13
C VAL A 113 8.27 -8.46 2.50
N GLY A 114 9.42 -8.82 1.94
CA GLY A 114 10.11 -10.08 2.26
C GLY A 114 10.99 -10.03 3.51
N GLN A 115 11.08 -8.89 4.19
CA GLN A 115 11.86 -8.69 5.43
C GLN A 115 11.04 -7.92 6.48
N GLY A 116 11.52 -7.87 7.72
CA GLY A 116 10.94 -7.05 8.78
C GLY A 116 9.57 -7.53 9.29
N GLU A 117 8.82 -6.59 9.87
CA GLU A 117 7.56 -6.91 10.56
C GLU A 117 6.43 -7.28 9.59
N ILE A 118 6.40 -6.71 8.38
CA ILE A 118 5.43 -7.10 7.34
C ILE A 118 5.57 -8.59 7.06
N ARG A 119 6.81 -9.06 6.83
CA ARG A 119 7.05 -10.47 6.55
C ARG A 119 6.60 -11.37 7.69
N ARG A 120 6.90 -10.98 8.93
CA ARG A 120 6.52 -11.73 10.13
C ARG A 120 4.99 -11.89 10.21
N LEU A 121 4.24 -10.80 10.02
CA LEU A 121 2.78 -10.84 10.08
C LEU A 121 2.16 -11.68 8.95
N LEU A 122 2.74 -11.62 7.74
CA LEU A 122 2.30 -12.44 6.62
C LEU A 122 2.56 -13.93 6.87
N ASP A 123 3.74 -14.29 7.38
CA ASP A 123 4.07 -15.68 7.72
C ASP A 123 3.17 -16.21 8.85
N GLU A 124 2.86 -15.41 9.87
CA GLU A 124 1.95 -15.77 10.97
C GLU A 124 0.51 -16.01 10.49
N ALA A 125 0.10 -15.35 9.41
CA ALA A 125 -1.20 -15.49 8.80
C ALA A 125 -1.23 -16.45 7.60
N ASP A 126 -0.17 -17.23 7.38
CA ASP A 126 -0.02 -18.22 6.30
C ASP A 126 -0.16 -17.63 4.88
N PHE A 127 0.30 -16.38 4.70
CA PHE A 127 0.37 -15.71 3.40
C PHE A 127 1.74 -15.91 2.74
N ASP A 128 1.75 -16.37 1.48
CA ASP A 128 2.97 -16.37 0.67
C ASP A 128 3.26 -14.94 0.20
N TYR A 129 4.18 -14.27 0.89
CA TYR A 129 4.63 -12.91 0.55
C TYR A 129 5.14 -12.78 -0.89
N LYS A 130 5.53 -13.87 -1.57
CA LYS A 130 5.96 -13.84 -2.98
C LYS A 130 4.80 -13.63 -3.96
N ARG A 131 3.56 -13.79 -3.49
CA ARG A 131 2.34 -13.59 -4.27
C ARG A 131 1.75 -12.20 -4.06
N ILE A 132 2.31 -11.44 -3.14
CA ILE A 132 2.01 -10.03 -2.87
C ILE A 132 2.96 -9.20 -3.72
N SER A 133 2.46 -8.68 -4.84
CA SER A 133 3.18 -7.88 -5.84
C SER A 133 2.40 -6.62 -6.18
#